data_AF-A0A1D6PL25-F1
#
_entry.id   AF-A0A1D6PL25-F1
#
_cell.length_a   1.000
_cell.length_b   1.000
_cell.length_c   1.000
_cell.angle_alpha   90.00
_cell.angle_beta   90.00
_cell.angle_gamma   90.00
#
_symmetry.space_group_name_H-M   'P 1'
#
loop_
_entity.id
_entity.type
_entity.pdbx_description
1 polymer ?
#
loop_
_entity_poly.entity_id
_entity_poly.type
_entity_poly.pdbx_seq_one_letter_code
_entity_poly.pdbx_strand_id
1 'polypeptide(L)'
;MVAAPILAFVTTHILYLNFYELDKGLNMKVCTVISIAQCLLWALWAVMSGHRSRLKIISVAVGGAVAVLVEAYDIPPRWGYADGRAICLAVAIPLSYLWWSFAKEDAEMRTSAILKKTR
;
A
#
# COMPACT_ATOMS: atom_id res chain seq x y z
N MET A 1 -14.54 -12.46 -10.32
CA MET A 1 -13.56 -13.03 -9.35
C MET A 1 -12.18 -12.43 -9.62
N VAL A 2 -11.91 -11.22 -9.12
CA VAL A 2 -10.65 -10.49 -9.42
C VAL A 2 -9.52 -10.84 -8.44
N ALA A 3 -9.85 -11.26 -7.21
CA ALA A 3 -8.86 -11.58 -6.17
C ALA A 3 -8.02 -12.83 -6.46
N ALA A 4 -8.62 -13.89 -7.00
CA ALA A 4 -7.94 -15.16 -7.28
C ALA A 4 -6.71 -15.04 -8.20
N PRO A 5 -6.79 -14.39 -9.38
CA PRO A 5 -5.61 -14.24 -10.24
C PRO A 5 -4.53 -13.34 -9.63
N ILE A 6 -4.90 -12.31 -8.85
CA ILE A 6 -3.94 -11.45 -8.16
C ILE A 6 -3.17 -12.23 -7.11
N LEU A 7 -3.86 -13.03 -6.29
CA LEU A 7 -3.23 -13.86 -5.28
C LEU A 7 -2.31 -14.92 -5.90
N ALA A 8 -2.75 -15.54 -7.00
CA ALA A 8 -1.93 -16.50 -7.74
C ALA A 8 -0.64 -15.84 -8.25
N PHE A 9 -0.75 -14.68 -8.91
CA PHE A 9 0.42 -13.94 -9.42
C PHE A 9 1.41 -13.57 -8.31
N VAL A 10 0.93 -12.96 -7.22
CA VAL A 10 1.78 -12.52 -6.11
C VAL A 10 2.46 -13.73 -5.45
N THR A 11 1.72 -14.82 -5.24
CA THR A 11 2.28 -16.04 -4.64
C THR A 11 3.35 -16.67 -5.54
N THR A 12 3.09 -16.80 -6.84
CA THR A 12 4.08 -17.34 -7.79
C THR A 12 5.32 -16.46 -7.85
N HIS A 13 5.17 -15.14 -7.84
CA HIS A 13 6.31 -14.21 -7.82
C HIS A 13 7.18 -14.38 -6.56
N ILE A 14 6.56 -14.46 -5.38
CA ILE A 14 7.26 -14.70 -4.11
C ILE A 14 7.97 -16.06 -4.13
N LEU A 15 7.29 -17.11 -4.59
CA LEU A 15 7.87 -18.46 -4.66
C LEU A 15 9.06 -18.51 -5.63
N TYR A 16 8.96 -17.87 -6.79
CA TYR A 16 10.05 -17.78 -7.77
C TYR A 16 11.29 -17.12 -7.16
N LEU A 17 11.13 -15.98 -6.49
CA LEU A 17 12.25 -15.24 -5.88
C LEU A 17 12.90 -16.00 -4.70
N ASN A 18 12.13 -16.80 -3.96
CA ASN A 18 12.64 -17.54 -2.81
C ASN A 18 13.27 -18.89 -3.19
N PHE A 19 12.69 -19.62 -4.14
CA PHE A 19 13.08 -21.01 -4.44
C PHE A 19 13.91 -21.17 -5.73
N TYR A 20 13.87 -20.20 -6.64
CA TYR A 20 14.55 -20.32 -7.94
C TYR A 20 15.71 -19.34 -8.07
N GLU A 21 15.43 -18.04 -8.12
CA GLU A 21 16.44 -17.02 -8.31
C GLU A 21 16.04 -15.71 -7.63
N LEU A 22 16.89 -15.22 -6.72
CA LEU A 22 16.68 -13.95 -6.04
C LEU A 22 17.07 -12.78 -6.97
N ASP A 23 16.26 -12.56 -8.00
CA ASP A 23 16.42 -11.42 -8.92
C ASP A 23 15.85 -10.14 -8.29
N LYS A 24 16.77 -9.32 -7.74
CA LYS A 24 16.44 -8.02 -7.16
C LYS A 24 15.83 -7.05 -8.19
N GLY A 25 16.25 -7.11 -9.44
CA GLY A 25 15.74 -6.25 -10.51
C GLY A 25 14.30 -6.59 -10.87
N LEU A 26 13.97 -7.87 -10.97
CA LEU A 26 12.61 -8.35 -11.16
C LEU A 26 11.71 -7.96 -9.97
N ASN A 27 12.18 -8.20 -8.74
CA ASN A 27 11.47 -7.84 -7.52
C ASN A 27 11.12 -6.34 -7.49
N MET A 28 12.11 -5.48 -7.77
CA MET A 28 11.89 -4.03 -7.81
C MET A 28 10.86 -3.61 -8.85
N LYS A 29 10.90 -4.20 -10.06
CA LYS A 29 9.92 -3.89 -11.12
C LYS A 29 8.50 -4.30 -10.71
N VAL A 30 8.32 -5.53 -10.24
CA VAL A 30 6.99 -6.06 -9.88
C VAL A 30 6.41 -5.29 -8.70
N CYS A 31 7.18 -5.07 -7.64
CA CYS A 31 6.75 -4.27 -6.49
C CYS A 31 6.38 -2.84 -6.89
N THR A 32 7.19 -2.18 -7.72
CA THR A 32 6.91 -0.83 -8.23
C THR A 32 5.58 -0.77 -8.98
N VAL A 33 5.32 -1.73 -9.87
CA VAL A 33 4.06 -1.79 -10.64
C VAL A 33 2.85 -2.00 -9.73
N ILE A 34 2.95 -2.92 -8.77
CA ILE A 34 1.87 -3.19 -7.80
C ILE A 34 1.59 -1.93 -6.97
N SER A 35 2.63 -1.24 -6.49
CA SER A 35 2.47 -0.02 -5.70
C SER A 35 1.86 1.14 -6.50
N ILE A 36 2.24 1.32 -7.76
CA ILE A 36 1.62 2.34 -8.64
C ILE A 36 0.14 2.01 -8.86
N ALA A 37 -0.18 0.75 -9.17
CA ALA A 37 -1.56 0.31 -9.35
C ALA A 37 -2.39 0.54 -8.08
N GLN A 38 -1.84 0.22 -6.91
CA GLN A 38 -2.47 0.47 -5.62
C GLN A 38 -2.73 1.96 -5.40
N CYS A 39 -1.74 2.83 -5.66
CA CYS A 39 -1.91 4.28 -5.52
C CYS A 39 -3.03 4.82 -6.43
N LEU A 40 -3.08 4.39 -7.69
CA LEU A 40 -4.11 4.80 -8.65
C LEU A 40 -5.51 4.35 -8.20
N LEU A 41 -5.64 3.12 -7.73
CA LEU A 41 -6.92 2.59 -7.23
C LEU A 41 -7.41 3.39 -6.02
N TRP A 42 -6.54 3.72 -5.07
CA TRP A 42 -6.91 4.53 -3.90
C TRP A 42 -7.19 5.98 -4.23
N ALA A 43 -6.44 6.58 -5.16
CA ALA A 43 -6.72 7.92 -5.66
C ALA A 43 -8.10 7.97 -6.34
N LEU A 44 -8.40 7.01 -7.22
CA LEU A 44 -9.69 6.89 -7.88
C LEU A 44 -10.82 6.73 -6.87
N TRP A 45 -10.64 5.86 -5.88
CA TRP A 45 -11.62 5.66 -4.81
C TRP A 45 -11.81 6.94 -3.99
N ALA A 46 -10.74 7.65 -3.62
CA ALA A 46 -10.83 8.88 -2.84
C ALA A 46 -11.57 10.00 -3.58
N VAL A 47 -11.36 10.12 -4.90
CA VAL A 47 -12.09 11.06 -5.76
C VAL A 47 -13.58 10.70 -5.84
N MET A 48 -13.89 9.42 -6.09
CA MET A 48 -15.27 8.97 -6.27
C MET A 48 -16.09 8.94 -4.97
N SER A 49 -15.49 8.49 -3.86
CA SER A 49 -16.23 8.18 -2.62
C SER A 49 -16.28 9.39 -1.72
N GLY A 50 -17.43 10.04 -1.50
CA GLY A 50 -17.67 11.24 -0.64
C GLY A 50 -17.28 11.16 0.85
N HIS A 51 -16.44 10.19 1.21
CA HIS A 51 -16.19 9.73 2.56
C HIS A 51 -15.37 10.74 3.38
N ARG A 52 -15.74 10.96 4.65
CA ARG A 52 -15.06 11.92 5.56
C ARG A 52 -13.58 11.58 5.79
N SER A 53 -13.20 10.30 5.61
CA SER A 53 -11.86 9.77 5.81
C SER A 53 -10.96 9.76 4.55
N ARG A 54 -11.36 10.48 3.48
CA ARG A 54 -10.56 10.63 2.24
C ARG A 54 -9.11 11.01 2.49
N LEU A 55 -8.87 11.93 3.43
CA LEU A 55 -7.53 12.42 3.74
C LEU A 55 -6.61 11.32 4.25
N LYS A 56 -7.11 10.35 5.02
CA LYS A 56 -6.30 9.24 5.52
C LYS A 56 -5.84 8.31 4.39
N ILE A 57 -6.73 8.03 3.44
CA ILE A 57 -6.39 7.22 2.26
C ILE A 57 -5.43 7.95 1.33
N ILE A 58 -5.63 9.26 1.12
CA ILE A 58 -4.72 10.06 0.30
C ILE A 58 -3.32 10.06 0.96
N SER A 59 -3.23 10.22 2.27
CA SER A 59 -1.96 10.10 3.00
C SER A 59 -1.32 8.71 2.82
N VAL A 60 -2.11 7.64 2.80
CA VAL A 60 -1.60 6.28 2.56
C VAL A 60 -1.11 6.10 1.12
N ALA A 61 -1.86 6.58 0.13
CA ALA A 61 -1.47 6.53 -1.27
C ALA A 61 -0.20 7.35 -1.53
N VAL A 62 -0.11 8.58 -1.00
CA VAL A 62 1.07 9.44 -1.11
C VAL A 62 2.26 8.81 -0.39
N GLY A 63 2.08 8.29 0.82
CA GLY A 63 3.16 7.61 1.56
C GLY A 63 3.68 6.37 0.83
N GLY A 64 2.80 5.59 0.19
CA GLY A 64 3.19 4.46 -0.65
C GLY A 64 3.99 4.87 -1.89
N ALA A 65 3.56 5.92 -2.59
CA ALA A 65 4.30 6.46 -3.73
C ALA A 65 5.68 7.01 -3.35
N VAL A 66 5.76 7.72 -2.21
CA VAL A 66 7.03 8.24 -1.68
C VAL A 66 7.97 7.10 -1.30
N ALA A 67 7.48 6.02 -0.69
CA ALA A 67 8.30 4.86 -0.34
C ALA A 67 8.95 4.21 -1.58
N VAL A 68 8.18 4.06 -2.66
CA VAL A 68 8.70 3.52 -3.94
C VAL A 68 9.76 4.44 -4.56
N LEU A 69 9.55 5.76 -4.52
CA LEU A 69 10.52 6.73 -5.04
C LEU A 69 11.82 6.72 -4.23
N VAL A 70 11.72 6.62 -2.90
CA VAL A 70 12.88 6.53 -2.00
C VAL A 70 13.65 5.22 -2.23
N GLU A 71 12.96 4.11 -2.45
CA GLU A 71 13.60 2.82 -2.76
C GLU A 71 14.22 2.80 -4.16
N ALA A 72 13.60 3.46 -5.14
CA ALA A 72 14.11 3.55 -6.51
C ALA A 72 15.35 4.45 -6.66
N TYR A 73 15.53 5.45 -5.78
CA TYR A 73 16.66 6.37 -5.82
C TYR A 73 17.94 5.79 -5.19
N ASP A 74 17.88 4.58 -4.61
CA ASP A 74 18.99 3.84 -3.98
C ASP A 74 19.87 4.75 -3.11
N ILE A 75 19.25 5.52 -2.21
CA ILE A 75 19.93 6.52 -1.38
C ILE A 75 20.99 5.82 -0.54
N PRO A 76 22.30 6.10 -0.75
CA PRO A 76 23.36 5.46 0.02
C PRO A 76 23.24 5.85 1.49
N PRO A 77 23.58 4.95 2.43
CA PRO A 77 23.36 5.15 3.85
C PRO A 77 24.07 6.40 4.35
N ARG A 78 23.30 7.38 4.85
CA ARG A 78 23.88 8.53 5.56
C ARG A 78 24.28 8.07 6.96
N TRP A 79 25.54 8.32 7.32
CA TRP A 79 26.16 7.91 8.59
C TRP A 79 26.15 6.39 8.87
N GLY A 80 25.93 5.54 7.86
CA GLY A 80 25.97 4.08 8.03
C GLY A 80 24.71 3.44 8.63
N TYR A 81 23.68 4.23 9.00
CA TYR A 81 22.45 3.72 9.63
C TYR A 81 21.16 4.09 8.90
N ALA A 82 21.12 5.24 8.21
CA ALA A 82 19.92 5.73 7.54
C ALA A 82 20.05 5.59 6.02
N ASP A 83 19.65 4.43 5.49
CA ASP A 83 19.47 4.21 4.06
C ASP A 83 18.01 4.49 3.63
N GLY A 84 17.76 4.51 2.32
CA GLY A 84 16.39 4.69 1.80
C GLY A 84 15.40 3.66 2.37
N ARG A 85 15.86 2.44 2.64
CA ARG A 85 15.06 1.36 3.21
C ARG A 85 14.64 1.64 4.66
N ALA A 86 15.53 2.15 5.51
CA ALA A 86 15.21 2.53 6.88
C ALA A 86 14.15 3.65 6.92
N ILE A 87 14.23 4.60 5.98
CA ILE A 87 13.23 5.68 5.83
C ILE A 87 11.88 5.07 5.42
N CYS A 88 11.85 4.18 4.43
CA CYS A 88 10.62 3.50 4.03
C CYS A 88 10.00 2.71 5.18
N LEU A 89 10.82 2.02 5.98
CA LEU A 89 10.35 1.27 7.14
C LEU A 89 9.75 2.19 8.21
N ALA A 90 10.41 3.32 8.50
CA ALA A 90 9.93 4.31 9.46
C ALA A 90 8.61 4.94 9.02
N VAL A 91 8.43 5.21 7.72
CA VAL A 91 7.18 5.73 7.15
C VAL A 91 6.07 4.68 7.18
N ALA A 92 6.38 3.40 7.00
CA ALA A 92 5.39 2.32 6.99
C ALA A 92 4.64 2.16 8.33
N ILE A 93 5.28 2.48 9.46
CA ILE A 93 4.69 2.36 10.81
C ILE A 93 3.46 3.27 10.98
N PRO A 94 3.57 4.61 10.87
CA PRO A 94 2.41 5.49 11.00
C PRO A 94 1.40 5.28 9.85
N LEU A 95 1.86 4.89 8.66
CA LEU A 95 0.98 4.57 7.53
C LEU A 95 0.05 3.39 7.83
N SER A 96 0.60 2.34 8.44
CA SER A 96 -0.15 1.16 8.85
C SER A 96 -1.21 1.50 9.89
N TYR A 97 -0.90 2.39 10.84
CA TYR A 97 -1.87 2.87 11.81
C TYR A 97 -3.02 3.64 11.16
N LEU A 98 -2.71 4.57 10.25
CA LEU A 98 -3.73 5.33 9.51
C LEU A 98 -4.63 4.42 8.69
N TRP A 99 -4.06 3.38 8.08
CA TRP A 99 -4.81 2.38 7.33
C TRP A 99 -5.83 1.62 8.18
N TRP A 100 -5.41 1.11 9.34
CA TRP A 100 -6.30 0.41 10.26
C TRP A 100 -7.38 1.33 10.83
N SER A 101 -7.03 2.59 11.09
CA SER A 101 -8.02 3.60 11.49
C SER A 101 -9.07 3.83 10.41
N PHE A 102 -8.65 3.92 9.14
CA PHE A 102 -9.59 4.02 8.02
C PHE A 102 -10.51 2.79 7.93
N ALA A 103 -9.95 1.58 8.00
CA ALA A 103 -10.73 0.34 7.92
C ALA A 103 -11.79 0.24 9.02
N LYS A 104 -11.45 0.67 10.24
CA LYS A 104 -12.40 0.77 11.36
C LYS A 104 -13.53 1.75 11.04
N GLU A 105 -13.21 2.95 10.57
CA GLU A 105 -14.20 3.99 10.27
C GLU A 105 -15.15 3.58 9.13
N ASP A 106 -14.65 2.92 8.09
CA ASP A 106 -15.46 2.40 6.99
C ASP A 106 -16.46 1.33 7.49
N ALA A 107 -16.01 0.44 8.37
CA ALA A 107 -16.86 -0.58 8.99
C ALA A 107 -17.96 0.02 9.88
N GLU A 108 -17.64 1.03 10.69
CA GLU A 108 -18.60 1.75 11.53
C GLU A 108 -19.65 2.48 10.67
N MET A 109 -19.22 3.12 9.57
CA MET A 109 -20.13 3.80 8.65
C MET A 109 -21.08 2.82 7.96
N ARG A 110 -20.58 1.69 7.45
CA ARG A 110 -21.44 0.66 6.86
C ARG A 110 -22.45 0.12 7.86
N THR A 111 -22.02 -0.17 9.08
CA THR A 111 -22.88 -0.75 10.13
C THR A 111 -23.99 0.23 10.53
N SER A 112 -23.65 1.51 10.73
CA SER A 112 -24.65 2.54 11.04
C SER A 112 -25.64 2.79 9.90
N ALA A 113 -25.19 2.74 8.63
CA ALA A 113 -26.06 2.86 7.47
C ALA A 113 -27.05 1.69 7.37
N ILE A 114 -26.60 0.46 7.65
CA ILE A 114 -27.48 -0.73 7.70
C ILE A 114 -28.48 -0.60 8.84
N LEU A 115 -28.04 -0.23 10.05
CA LEU A 115 -28.92 -0.09 11.21
C LEU A 115 -30.01 0.97 11.00
N LYS A 116 -29.66 2.10 10.38
CA LYS A 116 -30.61 3.18 10.05
C LYS A 116 -31.62 2.77 8.99
N LYS A 117 -31.29 1.83 8.11
CA LYS A 117 -32.21 1.29 7.09
C LYS A 117 -33.19 0.26 7.66
N THR A 118 -32.80 -0.43 8.73
CA THR A 118 -33.61 -1.46 9.39
C THR A 118 -34.58 -0.89 10.43
N ARG A 119 -34.35 0.34 10.92
CA ARG A 119 -35.23 1.07 11.84
C ARG A 119 -36.19 1.99 11.08
#